data_AF-A0A5A9XAJ3-F1
#
_entry.id   AF-A0A5A9XAJ3-F1
#
_cell.length_a   1.000
_cell.length_b   1.000
_cell.length_c   1.000
_cell.angle_alpha   90.00
_cell.angle_beta   90.00
_cell.angle_gamma   90.00
#
_symmetry.space_group_name_H-M   'P 1'
#
loop_
_entity.id
_entity.type
_entity.pdbx_description
1 polymer ?
#
loop_
_entity_poly.entity_id
_entity_poly.type
_entity_poly.pdbx_seq_one_letter_code
_entity_poly.pdbx_strand_id
1 'polypeptide(L)'
;MVDPNVFFPSMAQAEPQAEPTTKLTAEPEPANGSESFYPTMEPEQQQEPQYEDFYPTMPADSQEQAKAKPEQDQAKAKPAQAVAGAKPEQEQGKAKPVQSKGKDSGGTLTVEAIQANIPENIRALRNEDQARKLFGANSTHSDAIKDDIFNPQTLAEAGIPAEVAQGAVRELREIAADLSMSGTEVSVIQSRAAVLQAEPVPDETQQADALRRLTDVFGPDQVRAVLADANQLLERDPRTKALITRLGLGNDAETIVTVAQVAQRERSRGRL
;
A
#
# COMPACT_ATOMS: atom_id res chain seq x y z
N MET A 1 -24.85 22.87 -50.54
CA MET A 1 -25.15 21.85 -51.57
C MET A 1 -23.97 21.75 -52.52
N VAL A 2 -23.01 20.87 -52.23
CA VAL A 2 -22.09 20.13 -53.13
C VAL A 2 -21.50 18.98 -52.27
N ASP A 3 -21.35 17.79 -52.86
CA ASP A 3 -21.28 16.45 -52.26
C ASP A 3 -20.08 16.07 -51.34
N PRO A 4 -20.28 15.06 -50.46
CA PRO A 4 -19.24 14.35 -49.74
C PRO A 4 -18.77 13.10 -50.50
N ASN A 5 -17.51 13.06 -50.92
CA ASN A 5 -16.87 11.88 -51.53
C ASN A 5 -15.74 11.44 -50.57
N VAL A 6 -16.00 10.53 -49.62
CA VAL A 6 -15.74 9.07 -49.71
C VAL A 6 -14.36 8.76 -50.31
N PHE A 7 -13.36 8.57 -49.44
CA PHE A 7 -12.14 7.86 -49.77
C PHE A 7 -11.73 6.97 -48.59
N PHE A 8 -12.11 5.70 -48.65
CA PHE A 8 -11.59 4.64 -47.79
C PHE A 8 -10.35 4.03 -48.48
N PRO A 9 -9.15 4.09 -47.89
CA PRO A 9 -8.06 3.26 -48.34
C PRO A 9 -8.19 1.83 -47.78
N SER A 10 -8.21 0.92 -48.76
CA SER A 10 -8.22 -0.53 -48.71
C SER A 10 -7.42 -1.18 -47.58
N MET A 11 -8.02 -2.22 -46.99
CA MET A 11 -7.31 -3.28 -46.31
C MET A 11 -6.31 -3.96 -47.26
N ALA A 12 -5.09 -4.18 -46.79
CA ALA A 12 -4.17 -5.15 -47.35
C ALA A 12 -3.89 -6.19 -46.27
N GLN A 13 -4.43 -7.39 -46.47
CA GLN A 13 -3.99 -8.62 -45.84
C GLN A 13 -2.57 -8.95 -46.33
N ALA A 14 -1.66 -9.28 -45.41
CA ALA A 14 -0.43 -9.97 -45.73
C ALA A 14 -0.15 -10.99 -44.60
N GLU A 15 0.35 -12.14 -45.04
CA GLU A 15 0.26 -13.47 -44.45
C GLU A 15 1.20 -13.72 -43.25
N PRO A 16 0.92 -14.74 -42.42
CA PRO A 16 1.84 -15.20 -41.38
C PRO A 16 2.98 -16.03 -42.00
N GLN A 17 4.22 -15.57 -41.85
CA GLN A 17 5.40 -16.37 -42.18
C GLN A 17 5.80 -17.30 -41.03
N ALA A 18 6.13 -18.52 -41.44
CA ALA A 18 6.35 -19.71 -40.65
C ALA A 18 7.67 -19.71 -39.85
N GLU A 19 7.63 -20.46 -38.75
CA GLU A 19 8.74 -20.86 -37.90
C GLU A 19 9.77 -21.73 -38.65
N PRO A 20 11.08 -21.55 -38.40
CA PRO A 20 12.04 -22.63 -38.57
C PRO A 20 12.41 -23.26 -37.21
N THR A 21 11.92 -24.48 -37.02
CA THR A 21 12.52 -25.56 -36.22
C THR A 21 14.05 -25.55 -36.33
N THR A 22 14.76 -25.47 -35.20
CA THR A 22 16.16 -25.91 -35.13
C THR A 22 16.33 -26.97 -34.06
N LYS A 23 17.03 -28.01 -34.48
CA LYS A 23 17.10 -29.34 -33.91
C LYS A 23 17.92 -29.39 -32.62
N LEU A 24 17.39 -30.21 -31.72
CA LEU A 24 18.07 -31.06 -30.76
C LEU A 24 19.42 -31.61 -31.27
N THR A 25 20.50 -31.41 -30.51
CA THR A 25 21.70 -32.27 -30.54
C THR A 25 22.19 -32.41 -29.11
N ALA A 26 22.42 -33.66 -28.70
CA ALA A 26 22.71 -34.10 -27.34
C ALA A 26 24.23 -34.20 -27.06
N GLU A 27 24.59 -34.00 -25.78
CA GLU A 27 25.63 -34.66 -24.94
C GLU A 27 27.10 -34.82 -25.43
N PRO A 28 28.09 -35.18 -24.56
CA PRO A 28 28.18 -35.18 -23.07
C PRO A 28 29.48 -34.51 -22.49
N GLU A 29 29.64 -34.57 -21.16
CA GLU A 29 30.75 -34.18 -20.23
C GLU A 29 32.20 -34.69 -20.60
N PRO A 30 33.32 -34.54 -19.80
CA PRO A 30 33.53 -34.00 -18.44
C PRO A 30 34.84 -33.20 -18.13
N ALA A 31 34.92 -32.73 -16.86
CA ALA A 31 36.09 -32.60 -15.96
C ALA A 31 37.28 -31.65 -16.27
N ASN A 32 37.45 -30.63 -15.41
CA ASN A 32 38.71 -30.22 -14.74
C ASN A 32 38.39 -29.00 -13.84
N GLY A 33 38.72 -28.91 -12.55
CA GLY A 33 40.00 -29.26 -11.95
C GLY A 33 40.91 -28.02 -11.90
N SER A 34 40.67 -27.09 -10.98
CA SER A 34 41.64 -26.08 -10.50
C SER A 34 41.04 -25.37 -9.29
N GLU A 35 41.43 -25.81 -8.10
CA GLU A 35 42.44 -25.15 -7.26
C GLU A 35 41.91 -23.87 -6.61
N SER A 36 41.31 -24.07 -5.45
CA SER A 36 41.05 -23.06 -4.44
C SER A 36 42.36 -22.45 -3.93
N PHE A 37 42.68 -21.26 -4.41
CA PHE A 37 43.68 -20.38 -3.80
C PHE A 37 42.96 -19.43 -2.84
N TYR A 38 42.79 -19.85 -1.58
CA TYR A 38 42.36 -18.91 -0.54
C TYR A 38 43.61 -18.22 0.03
N PRO A 39 43.75 -16.90 -0.11
CA PRO A 39 44.73 -16.16 0.68
C PRO A 39 44.28 -16.20 2.14
N THR A 40 45.12 -16.76 3.00
CA THR A 40 45.02 -16.61 4.45
C THR A 40 45.14 -15.13 4.79
N MET A 41 44.01 -14.48 5.06
CA MET A 41 43.99 -13.12 5.62
C MET A 41 44.46 -13.23 7.09
N GLU A 42 45.56 -12.57 7.38
CA GLU A 42 46.07 -12.30 8.72
C GLU A 42 44.97 -11.62 9.55
N PRO A 43 44.73 -12.04 10.81
CA PRO A 43 43.76 -11.36 11.66
C PRO A 43 44.31 -9.99 12.07
N GLU A 44 43.75 -8.92 11.51
CA GLU A 44 43.94 -7.56 12.02
C GLU A 44 43.49 -7.51 13.48
N GLN A 45 44.41 -7.08 14.35
CA GLN A 45 44.17 -6.85 15.76
C GLN A 45 43.09 -5.77 15.90
N GLN A 46 41.93 -6.18 16.40
CA GLN A 46 40.87 -5.29 16.85
C GLN A 46 41.41 -4.42 18.00
N GLN A 47 41.68 -3.15 17.73
CA GLN A 47 41.82 -2.15 18.77
C GLN A 47 40.41 -1.87 19.32
N GLU A 48 40.19 -2.26 20.57
CA GLU A 48 38.99 -1.90 21.32
C GLU A 48 38.90 -0.37 21.43
N PRO A 49 37.78 0.26 21.02
CA PRO A 49 37.55 1.66 21.34
C PRO A 49 37.33 1.77 22.86
N GLN A 50 38.21 2.52 23.52
CA GLN A 50 38.01 2.91 24.92
C GLN A 50 36.79 3.83 24.98
N TYR A 51 35.68 3.30 25.49
CA TYR A 51 34.53 4.09 25.88
C TYR A 51 34.89 4.83 27.18
N GLU A 52 35.23 6.11 27.07
CA GLU A 52 35.21 7.00 28.23
C GLU A 52 33.76 7.17 28.69
N ASP A 53 33.50 6.74 29.92
CA ASP A 53 32.24 6.90 30.65
C ASP A 53 31.87 8.38 30.81
N PHE A 54 31.22 8.95 29.79
CA PHE A 54 30.64 10.28 29.86
C PHE A 54 29.19 10.18 30.38
N TYR A 55 29.04 9.97 31.70
CA TYR A 55 27.74 10.15 32.36
C TYR A 55 27.57 11.63 32.74
N PRO A 56 26.66 12.38 32.10
CA PRO A 56 26.23 13.65 32.64
C PRO A 56 25.43 13.41 33.92
N THR A 57 25.94 13.93 35.02
CA THR A 57 25.22 14.06 36.29
C THR A 57 24.03 15.00 36.10
N MET A 58 22.82 14.45 36.11
CA MET A 58 21.60 15.25 36.19
C MET A 58 21.44 15.79 37.62
N PRO A 59 21.21 17.10 37.83
CA PRO A 59 20.84 17.62 39.13
C PRO A 59 19.45 17.09 39.51
N ALA A 60 19.41 16.40 40.65
CA ALA A 60 18.18 16.06 41.34
C ALA A 60 17.58 17.36 41.88
N ASP A 61 16.43 17.78 41.33
CA ASP A 61 15.67 18.88 41.90
C ASP A 61 14.20 18.51 42.09
N SER A 62 13.83 18.54 43.36
CA SER A 62 12.55 18.94 43.92
C SER A 62 11.30 18.09 43.65
N GLN A 63 11.05 17.23 44.64
CA GLN A 63 9.71 16.86 45.09
C GLN A 63 8.92 18.11 45.47
N GLU A 64 7.74 18.31 44.90
CA GLU A 64 6.69 19.07 45.59
C GLU A 64 5.36 18.34 45.53
N GLN A 65 4.76 18.25 46.71
CA GLN A 65 3.60 17.47 47.07
C GLN A 65 2.33 18.17 46.60
N ALA A 66 1.39 17.43 46.01
CA ALA A 66 -0.02 17.81 46.01
C ALA A 66 -0.88 16.59 46.37
N LYS A 67 -1.31 16.58 47.64
CA LYS A 67 -2.37 15.74 48.19
C LYS A 67 -3.71 16.18 47.59
N ALA A 68 -4.51 15.25 47.04
CA ALA A 68 -5.97 15.32 47.08
C ALA A 68 -6.62 13.98 46.66
N LYS A 69 -7.20 13.29 47.65
CA LYS A 69 -8.36 12.38 47.60
C LYS A 69 -9.13 12.70 48.92
N PRO A 70 -10.45 12.46 49.12
CA PRO A 70 -11.30 11.49 48.43
C PRO A 70 -12.80 11.86 48.22
N GLU A 71 -13.53 11.05 47.44
CA GLU A 71 -14.96 10.65 47.58
C GLU A 71 -15.26 9.82 46.32
N GLN A 72 -15.37 8.48 46.32
CA GLN A 72 -16.30 7.57 47.02
C GLN A 72 -17.76 7.97 46.90
N ASP A 73 -18.36 7.63 45.76
CA ASP A 73 -19.80 7.40 45.69
C ASP A 73 -20.06 5.97 45.18
N GLN A 74 -20.69 5.17 46.05
CA GLN A 74 -21.10 3.80 45.82
C GLN A 74 -22.56 3.81 45.38
N ALA A 75 -22.86 3.40 44.15
CA ALA A 75 -24.20 2.99 43.76
C ALA A 75 -24.19 1.49 43.41
N LYS A 76 -24.70 0.69 44.35
CA LYS A 76 -25.11 -0.71 44.16
C LYS A 76 -26.38 -0.76 43.31
N ALA A 77 -26.39 -1.60 42.29
CA ALA A 77 -27.60 -2.32 41.88
C ALA A 77 -27.23 -3.71 41.33
N LYS A 78 -27.97 -4.71 41.80
CA LYS A 78 -27.79 -6.16 41.61
C LYS A 78 -28.43 -6.67 40.31
N PRO A 79 -28.16 -7.94 39.92
CA PRO A 79 -28.35 -8.47 38.57
C PRO A 79 -29.73 -9.11 38.35
N ALA A 80 -30.14 -9.22 37.08
CA ALA A 80 -31.21 -10.11 36.63
C ALA A 80 -30.67 -11.13 35.63
N GLN A 81 -30.95 -12.40 35.93
CA GLN A 81 -30.63 -13.61 35.18
C GLN A 81 -31.65 -13.91 34.07
N ALA A 82 -31.16 -14.66 33.06
CA ALA A 82 -31.83 -15.66 32.22
C ALA A 82 -32.89 -15.13 31.22
N VAL A 83 -33.09 -15.69 30.03
CA VAL A 83 -33.22 -17.11 29.66
C VAL A 83 -32.98 -17.29 28.14
N ALA A 84 -32.53 -18.50 27.75
CA ALA A 84 -32.68 -19.25 26.47
C ALA A 84 -33.10 -18.47 25.19
N GLY A 85 -32.49 -18.67 24.02
CA GLY A 85 -32.10 -19.93 23.39
C GLY A 85 -32.92 -20.10 22.11
N ALA A 86 -32.28 -20.05 20.94
CA ALA A 86 -32.77 -20.65 19.68
C ALA A 86 -31.70 -20.54 18.58
N LYS A 87 -31.16 -21.69 18.18
CA LYS A 87 -30.54 -21.96 16.88
C LYS A 87 -31.67 -22.26 15.88
N PRO A 88 -31.58 -21.84 14.60
CA PRO A 88 -31.30 -22.82 13.52
C PRO A 88 -30.38 -22.19 12.42
N GLU A 89 -29.33 -22.81 11.87
CA GLU A 89 -29.33 -23.83 10.79
C GLU A 89 -30.47 -23.62 9.77
N GLN A 90 -30.34 -23.37 8.48
CA GLN A 90 -29.31 -23.44 7.44
C GLN A 90 -29.80 -22.48 6.32
N GLU A 91 -28.93 -22.01 5.43
CA GLU A 91 -29.06 -22.31 3.99
C GLU A 91 -27.95 -21.66 3.16
N GLN A 92 -27.24 -22.53 2.45
CA GLN A 92 -26.26 -22.22 1.43
C GLN A 92 -26.97 -21.59 0.22
N GLY A 93 -26.79 -20.29 0.02
CA GLY A 93 -27.10 -19.60 -1.23
C GLY A 93 -25.83 -19.37 -2.04
N LYS A 94 -25.63 -20.15 -3.11
CA LYS A 94 -24.61 -19.94 -4.14
C LYS A 94 -24.76 -18.54 -4.76
N ALA A 95 -23.90 -17.59 -4.40
CA ALA A 95 -23.76 -16.34 -5.13
C ALA A 95 -22.90 -16.56 -6.38
N LYS A 96 -23.54 -16.45 -7.55
CA LYS A 96 -22.86 -16.35 -8.85
C LYS A 96 -21.96 -15.11 -8.88
N PRO A 97 -20.84 -15.13 -9.62
CA PRO A 97 -19.99 -13.95 -9.77
C PRO A 97 -20.78 -12.86 -10.51
N VAL A 98 -20.93 -11.71 -9.85
CA VAL A 98 -21.40 -10.49 -10.50
C VAL A 98 -20.31 -10.06 -11.47
N GLN A 99 -20.54 -10.33 -12.75
CA GLN A 99 -19.81 -9.69 -13.84
C GLN A 99 -20.08 -8.18 -13.75
N SER A 100 -19.15 -7.43 -13.15
CA SER A 100 -19.11 -5.98 -13.31
C SER A 100 -18.61 -5.68 -14.73
N LYS A 101 -19.53 -5.69 -15.69
CA LYS A 101 -19.37 -4.95 -16.94
C LYS A 101 -19.18 -3.49 -16.56
N GLY A 102 -17.94 -3.01 -16.67
CA GLY A 102 -17.61 -1.59 -16.69
C GLY A 102 -18.40 -0.95 -17.83
N LYS A 103 -19.50 -0.30 -17.47
CA LYS A 103 -20.27 0.56 -18.33
C LYS A 103 -20.10 1.94 -17.73
N ASP A 104 -19.47 2.82 -18.50
CA ASP A 104 -19.24 4.22 -18.21
C ASP A 104 -20.48 4.85 -17.59
N SER A 105 -20.50 4.96 -16.26
CA SER A 105 -21.49 5.76 -15.57
C SER A 105 -20.93 7.17 -15.48
N GLY A 106 -21.41 8.05 -16.36
CA GLY A 106 -21.45 9.50 -16.15
C GLY A 106 -22.31 9.83 -14.93
N GLY A 107 -21.90 9.32 -13.76
CA GLY A 107 -22.48 9.64 -12.47
C GLY A 107 -21.92 10.98 -12.01
N THR A 108 -22.81 11.84 -11.51
CA THR A 108 -22.43 13.09 -10.86
C THR A 108 -21.38 12.78 -9.78
N LEU A 109 -20.21 13.42 -9.88
CA LEU A 109 -19.16 13.28 -8.89
C LEU A 109 -19.63 13.96 -7.60
N THR A 110 -20.08 13.18 -6.62
CA THR A 110 -20.51 13.69 -5.29
C THR A 110 -19.72 13.02 -4.16
N VAL A 111 -19.74 13.60 -2.97
CA VAL A 111 -19.09 13.03 -1.79
C VAL A 111 -19.69 11.67 -1.42
N GLU A 112 -21.01 11.53 -1.56
CA GLU A 112 -21.73 10.28 -1.32
C GLU A 112 -21.33 9.20 -2.32
N ALA A 113 -21.09 9.56 -3.58
CA ALA A 113 -20.61 8.62 -4.59
C ALA A 113 -19.20 8.09 -4.26
N ILE A 114 -18.33 8.92 -3.70
CA ILE A 114 -17.00 8.51 -3.23
C ILE A 114 -17.14 7.50 -2.07
N GLN A 115 -18.00 7.78 -1.09
CA GLN A 115 -18.23 6.90 0.06
C GLN A 115 -18.98 5.61 -0.30
N ALA A 116 -19.91 5.67 -1.26
CA ALA A 116 -20.65 4.50 -1.71
C ALA A 116 -19.73 3.45 -2.37
N ASN A 117 -18.60 3.88 -2.93
CA ASN A 117 -17.62 3.03 -3.58
C ASN A 117 -16.61 2.38 -2.60
N ILE A 118 -16.79 2.53 -1.29
CA ILE A 118 -15.98 1.82 -0.28
C ILE A 118 -16.42 0.35 -0.24
N PRO A 119 -15.52 -0.62 -0.50
CA PRO A 119 -15.82 -2.05 -0.40
C PRO A 119 -16.30 -2.46 1.00
N GLU A 120 -17.24 -3.41 1.08
CA GLU A 120 -17.86 -3.79 2.35
C GLU A 120 -16.86 -4.40 3.34
N ASN A 121 -15.86 -5.15 2.86
CA ASN A 121 -14.79 -5.68 3.70
C ASN A 121 -13.96 -4.57 4.36
N ILE A 122 -13.75 -3.45 3.67
CA ILE A 122 -13.04 -2.29 4.24
C ILE A 122 -13.91 -1.58 5.26
N ARG A 123 -15.22 -1.42 5.01
CA ARG A 123 -16.14 -0.84 6.01
C ARG A 123 -16.15 -1.64 7.31
N ALA A 124 -16.17 -2.97 7.22
CA ALA A 124 -16.08 -3.84 8.39
C ALA A 124 -14.78 -3.61 9.17
N LEU A 125 -13.64 -3.60 8.48
CA LEU A 125 -12.32 -3.32 9.10
C LEU A 125 -12.29 -1.96 9.80
N ARG A 126 -12.83 -0.91 9.17
CA ARG A 126 -12.92 0.44 9.78
C ARG A 126 -13.77 0.44 11.05
N ASN A 127 -14.87 -0.31 11.08
CA ASN A 127 -15.78 -0.37 12.25
C ASN A 127 -15.17 -1.14 13.44
N GLU A 128 -14.36 -2.16 13.15
CA GLU A 128 -13.67 -3.00 14.13
C GLU A 128 -12.43 -2.32 14.73
N ASP A 129 -11.80 -1.41 13.98
CA ASP A 129 -10.59 -0.70 14.39
C ASP A 129 -10.86 0.30 15.53
N GLN A 130 -10.65 -0.13 16.77
CA GLN A 130 -10.83 0.69 17.96
C GLN A 130 -9.86 1.88 18.00
N ALA A 131 -8.66 1.74 17.43
CA ALA A 131 -7.68 2.81 17.45
C ALA A 131 -8.17 4.01 16.62
N ARG A 132 -8.90 3.76 15.53
CA ARG A 132 -9.52 4.81 14.71
C ARG A 132 -10.62 5.59 15.41
N LYS A 133 -11.28 4.98 16.39
CA LYS A 133 -12.29 5.68 17.20
C LYS A 133 -11.65 6.74 18.09
N LEU A 134 -10.37 6.59 18.42
CA LEU A 134 -9.60 7.54 19.23
C LEU A 134 -8.78 8.50 18.36
N PHE A 135 -8.17 7.99 17.27
CA PHE A 135 -7.31 8.75 16.36
C PHE A 135 -7.81 8.57 14.92
N GLY A 136 -8.60 9.52 14.43
CA GLY A 136 -9.16 9.47 13.08
C GLY A 136 -8.08 9.59 12.00
N ALA A 137 -8.31 8.99 10.84
CA ALA A 137 -7.39 9.07 9.71
C ALA A 137 -7.12 10.53 9.28
N ASN A 138 -8.12 11.39 9.43
CA ASN A 138 -8.00 12.82 9.13
C ASN A 138 -6.95 13.56 9.97
N SER A 139 -6.85 13.25 11.28
CA SER A 139 -5.83 13.85 12.13
C SER A 139 -4.46 13.19 11.95
N THR A 140 -4.42 11.88 11.73
CA THR A 140 -3.16 11.13 11.63
C THR A 140 -2.40 11.44 10.33
N HIS A 141 -3.11 11.72 9.24
CA HIS A 141 -2.52 11.93 7.92
C HIS A 141 -2.65 13.36 7.39
N SER A 142 -3.07 14.32 8.21
CA SER A 142 -3.19 15.73 7.79
C SER A 142 -1.87 16.33 7.31
N ASP A 143 -0.75 15.86 7.86
CA ASP A 143 0.57 16.35 7.47
C ASP A 143 1.09 15.76 6.17
N ALA A 144 0.78 14.49 5.90
CA ALA A 144 1.20 13.81 4.68
C ALA A 144 0.27 14.10 3.51
N ILE A 145 -1.04 14.16 3.73
CA ILE A 145 -2.04 14.48 2.71
C ILE A 145 -2.64 15.82 3.11
N LYS A 146 -2.20 16.91 2.49
CA LYS A 146 -2.70 18.27 2.78
C LYS A 146 -4.09 18.49 2.22
N ASP A 147 -4.86 19.41 2.83
CA ASP A 147 -6.22 19.75 2.39
C ASP A 147 -6.24 20.39 0.98
N ASP A 148 -5.13 21.00 0.57
CA ASP A 148 -4.93 21.73 -0.68
C ASP A 148 -4.08 20.96 -1.71
N ILE A 149 -3.95 19.63 -1.57
CA ILE A 149 -3.20 18.78 -2.50
C ILE A 149 -3.69 18.90 -3.96
N PHE A 150 -4.95 19.29 -4.16
CA PHE A 150 -5.52 19.56 -5.46
C PHE A 150 -5.45 21.05 -5.77
N ASN A 151 -4.90 21.41 -6.94
CA ASN A 151 -4.85 22.79 -7.38
C ASN A 151 -6.29 23.34 -7.60
N PRO A 152 -6.73 24.39 -6.89
CA PRO A 152 -8.07 24.95 -7.02
C PRO A 152 -8.42 25.41 -8.43
N GLN A 153 -7.44 25.93 -9.18
CA GLN A 153 -7.64 26.38 -10.55
C GLN A 153 -7.94 25.20 -11.47
N THR A 154 -7.18 24.11 -11.35
CA THR A 154 -7.40 22.89 -12.12
C THR A 154 -8.74 22.23 -11.77
N LEU A 155 -9.14 22.26 -10.50
CA LEU A 155 -10.46 21.78 -10.07
C LEU A 155 -11.60 22.59 -10.68
N ALA A 156 -11.47 23.92 -10.68
CA ALA A 156 -12.46 24.82 -11.28
C ALA A 156 -12.59 24.61 -12.79
N GLU A 157 -11.47 24.47 -13.50
CA GLU A 157 -11.43 24.16 -14.93
C GLU A 157 -12.06 22.80 -15.25
N ALA A 158 -11.91 21.82 -14.36
CA ALA A 158 -12.53 20.51 -14.46
C ALA A 158 -14.01 20.48 -13.99
N GLY A 159 -14.55 21.60 -13.50
CA GLY A 159 -15.91 21.68 -12.96
C GLY A 159 -16.14 20.86 -11.69
N ILE A 160 -15.08 20.59 -10.92
CA ILE A 160 -15.13 19.78 -9.69
C ILE A 160 -15.41 20.71 -8.50
N PRO A 161 -16.51 20.53 -7.75
CA PRO A 161 -16.80 21.32 -6.56
C PRO A 161 -15.75 21.13 -5.45
N ALA A 162 -15.50 22.17 -4.66
CA ALA A 162 -14.51 22.13 -3.58
C ALA A 162 -14.84 21.07 -2.51
N GLU A 163 -16.13 20.85 -2.24
CA GLU A 163 -16.63 19.85 -1.30
C GLU A 163 -16.27 18.44 -1.76
N VAL A 164 -16.30 18.19 -3.06
CA VAL A 164 -15.95 16.90 -3.67
C VAL A 164 -14.45 16.67 -3.58
N ALA A 165 -13.65 17.71 -3.82
CA ALA A 165 -12.19 17.64 -3.64
C ALA A 165 -11.82 17.37 -2.17
N GLN A 166 -12.47 18.03 -1.21
CA GLN A 166 -12.28 17.75 0.22
C GLN A 166 -12.72 16.33 0.59
N GLY A 167 -13.83 15.84 0.03
CA GLY A 167 -14.27 14.47 0.17
C GLY A 167 -13.22 13.47 -0.32
N ALA A 168 -12.60 13.75 -1.47
CA ALA A 168 -11.51 12.93 -2.01
C ALA A 168 -10.26 12.95 -1.12
N VAL A 169 -9.87 14.12 -0.58
CA VAL A 169 -8.75 14.21 0.38
C VAL A 169 -9.00 13.34 1.61
N ARG A 170 -10.21 13.43 2.19
CA ARG A 170 -10.59 12.59 3.34
C ARG A 170 -10.49 11.11 2.99
N GLU A 171 -10.97 10.71 1.81
CA GLU A 171 -10.90 9.33 1.38
C GLU A 171 -9.45 8.85 1.15
N LEU A 172 -8.57 9.69 0.62
CA LEU A 172 -7.14 9.36 0.52
C LEU A 172 -6.51 9.09 1.89
N ARG A 173 -6.87 9.87 2.90
CA ARG A 173 -6.42 9.66 4.28
C ARG A 173 -6.97 8.36 4.86
N GLU A 174 -8.23 8.05 4.60
CA GLU A 174 -8.82 6.78 5.02
C GLU A 174 -8.15 5.57 4.34
N ILE A 175 -7.85 5.65 3.04
CA ILE A 175 -7.11 4.61 2.32
C ILE A 175 -5.73 4.38 2.94
N ALA A 176 -4.99 5.46 3.26
CA ALA A 176 -3.71 5.35 3.94
C ALA A 176 -3.83 4.64 5.30
N ALA A 177 -4.85 5.00 6.08
CA ALA A 177 -5.13 4.33 7.34
C ALA A 177 -5.56 2.87 7.13
N ASP A 178 -6.30 2.55 6.07
CA ASP A 178 -6.77 1.18 5.73
C ASP A 178 -5.62 0.24 5.44
N LEU A 179 -4.49 0.78 4.99
CA LEU A 179 -3.25 0.05 4.79
C LEU A 179 -2.35 0.07 6.03
N SER A 180 -2.78 0.69 7.13
CA SER A 180 -1.94 0.92 8.31
C SER A 180 -0.64 1.65 7.98
N MET A 181 -0.64 2.54 6.99
CA MET A 181 0.53 3.34 6.64
C MET A 181 0.78 4.43 7.67
N SER A 182 2.02 4.83 7.84
CA SER A 182 2.41 6.02 8.59
C SER A 182 2.39 7.27 7.70
N GLY A 183 2.39 8.46 8.31
CA GLY A 183 2.51 9.71 7.56
C GLY A 183 3.77 9.76 6.68
N THR A 184 4.90 9.25 7.18
CA THR A 184 6.15 9.19 6.42
C THR A 184 6.05 8.30 5.19
N GLU A 185 5.48 7.09 5.34
CA GLU A 185 5.28 6.15 4.22
C GLU A 185 4.37 6.77 3.14
N VAL A 186 3.31 7.47 3.55
CA VAL A 186 2.41 8.18 2.63
C VAL A 186 3.15 9.31 1.90
N SER A 187 3.96 10.10 2.60
CA SER A 187 4.74 11.19 2.01
C SER A 187 5.77 10.67 1.01
N VAL A 188 6.40 9.51 1.28
CA VAL A 188 7.31 8.86 0.33
C VAL A 188 6.56 8.52 -0.96
N ILE A 189 5.41 7.83 -0.86
CA ILE A 189 4.61 7.45 -2.03
C ILE A 189 4.18 8.68 -2.84
N GLN A 190 3.73 9.75 -2.19
CA GLN A 190 3.36 10.99 -2.87
C GLN A 190 4.55 11.65 -3.57
N SER A 191 5.71 11.71 -2.92
CA SER A 191 6.92 12.26 -3.52
C SER A 191 7.32 11.45 -4.74
N ARG A 192 7.21 10.12 -4.71
CA ARG A 192 7.48 9.26 -5.87
C ARG A 192 6.48 9.49 -6.99
N ALA A 193 5.20 9.66 -6.67
CA ALA A 193 4.17 9.99 -7.66
C ALA A 193 4.49 11.30 -8.39
N ALA A 194 4.89 12.34 -7.65
CA ALA A 194 5.26 13.63 -8.23
C ALA A 194 6.49 13.52 -9.13
N VAL A 195 7.51 12.75 -8.71
CA VAL A 195 8.72 12.51 -9.51
C VAL A 195 8.37 11.79 -10.82
N LEU A 196 7.60 10.70 -10.77
CA LEU A 196 7.23 9.94 -11.98
C LEU A 196 6.29 10.69 -12.92
N GLN A 197 5.46 11.59 -12.39
CA GLN A 197 4.64 12.48 -13.23
C GLN A 197 5.49 13.54 -13.95
N ALA A 198 6.52 14.06 -13.29
CA ALA A 198 7.43 15.03 -13.89
C ALA A 198 8.42 14.36 -14.87
N GLU A 199 8.91 13.17 -14.52
CA GLU A 199 9.90 12.41 -15.27
C GLU A 199 9.49 10.93 -15.34
N PRO A 200 8.70 10.55 -16.38
CA PRO A 200 8.28 9.18 -16.56
C PRO A 200 9.46 8.24 -16.82
N VAL A 201 9.54 7.15 -16.05
CA VAL A 201 10.54 6.10 -16.21
C VAL A 201 9.87 4.87 -16.85
N PRO A 202 10.51 4.18 -17.82
CA PRO A 202 9.95 2.95 -18.39
C PRO A 202 9.69 1.87 -17.34
N ASP A 203 8.58 1.14 -17.47
CA ASP A 203 8.16 0.10 -16.52
C ASP A 203 9.23 -0.97 -16.29
N GLU A 204 9.93 -1.41 -17.35
CA GLU A 204 11.00 -2.40 -17.27
C GLU A 204 12.16 -1.93 -16.37
N THR A 205 12.52 -0.64 -16.48
CA THR A 205 13.57 -0.03 -15.65
C THR A 205 13.11 0.06 -14.21
N GLN A 206 11.87 0.52 -13.97
CA GLN A 206 11.30 0.58 -12.63
C GLN A 206 11.27 -0.79 -11.96
N GLN A 207 10.82 -1.82 -12.68
CA GLN A 207 10.76 -3.19 -12.17
C GLN A 207 12.15 -3.74 -11.83
N ALA A 208 13.15 -3.50 -12.69
CA ALA A 208 14.53 -3.91 -12.42
C ALA A 208 15.09 -3.22 -11.16
N ASP A 209 14.87 -1.91 -11.02
CA ASP A 209 15.28 -1.15 -9.84
C ASP A 209 14.54 -1.62 -8.57
N ALA A 210 13.26 -1.96 -8.67
CA ALA A 210 12.47 -2.49 -7.57
C ALA A 210 12.99 -3.84 -7.08
N LEU A 211 13.30 -4.76 -8.00
CA LEU A 211 13.88 -6.06 -7.65
C LEU A 211 15.25 -5.91 -6.99
N ARG A 212 16.11 -5.02 -7.50
CA ARG A 212 17.39 -4.71 -6.85
C ARG A 212 17.15 -4.17 -5.43
N ARG A 213 16.29 -3.17 -5.28
CA ARG A 213 16.04 -2.53 -3.99
C ARG A 213 15.42 -3.49 -2.97
N LEU A 214 14.50 -4.36 -3.38
CA LEU A 214 13.95 -5.41 -2.54
C LEU A 214 15.01 -6.40 -2.08
N THR A 215 15.91 -6.78 -2.99
CA THR A 215 17.04 -7.66 -2.68
C THR A 215 17.96 -7.02 -1.65
N ASP A 216 18.25 -5.72 -1.79
CA ASP A 216 19.09 -4.97 -0.85
C ASP A 216 18.46 -4.87 0.55
N VAL A 217 17.14 -4.69 0.64
CA VAL A 217 16.44 -4.46 1.92
C VAL A 217 16.10 -5.77 2.64
N PHE A 218 15.66 -6.80 1.92
CA PHE A 218 15.13 -8.04 2.50
C PHE A 218 16.02 -9.26 2.31
N GLY A 219 17.01 -9.18 1.42
CA GLY A 219 17.82 -10.30 0.98
C GLY A 219 17.18 -11.07 -0.20
N PRO A 220 17.99 -11.73 -1.04
CA PRO A 220 17.54 -12.36 -2.28
C PRO A 220 16.51 -13.48 -2.06
N ASP A 221 16.65 -14.24 -0.98
CA ASP A 221 15.78 -15.40 -0.70
C ASP A 221 14.36 -14.99 -0.31
N GLN A 222 14.18 -13.77 0.18
CA GLN A 222 12.91 -13.29 0.74
C GLN A 222 12.07 -12.49 -0.26
N VAL A 223 12.66 -12.03 -1.37
CA VAL A 223 12.00 -11.14 -2.35
C VAL A 223 10.64 -11.69 -2.80
N ARG A 224 10.58 -12.98 -3.13
CA ARG A 224 9.33 -13.61 -3.60
C ARG A 224 8.24 -13.62 -2.54
N ALA A 225 8.59 -13.94 -1.29
CA ALA A 225 7.63 -13.97 -0.19
C ALA A 225 7.12 -12.55 0.08
N VAL A 226 8.03 -11.58 0.19
CA VAL A 226 7.69 -10.18 0.46
C VAL A 226 6.82 -9.56 -0.63
N LEU A 227 7.07 -9.87 -1.91
CA LEU A 227 6.21 -9.46 -3.01
C LEU A 227 4.82 -10.10 -2.95
N ALA A 228 4.71 -11.36 -2.52
CA ALA A 228 3.42 -11.99 -2.32
C ALA A 228 2.61 -11.27 -1.23
N ASP A 229 3.25 -10.88 -0.13
CA ASP A 229 2.63 -10.15 0.99
C ASP A 229 2.15 -8.76 0.54
N ALA A 230 3.02 -8.05 -0.19
CA ALA A 230 2.69 -6.74 -0.74
C ALA A 230 1.47 -6.83 -1.66
N ASN A 231 1.43 -7.82 -2.55
CA ASN A 231 0.29 -8.04 -3.44
C ASN A 231 -0.97 -8.39 -2.64
N GLN A 232 -0.87 -9.27 -1.64
CA GLN A 232 -2.00 -9.64 -0.79
C GLN A 232 -2.56 -8.42 -0.03
N LEU A 233 -1.68 -7.54 0.46
CA LEU A 233 -2.08 -6.28 1.09
C LEU A 233 -2.81 -5.36 0.12
N LEU A 234 -2.31 -5.20 -1.11
CA LEU A 234 -2.94 -4.38 -2.14
C LEU A 234 -4.27 -4.97 -2.62
N GLU A 235 -4.41 -6.29 -2.62
CA GLU A 235 -5.66 -6.97 -2.98
C GLU A 235 -6.76 -6.81 -1.91
N ARG A 236 -6.38 -6.51 -0.66
CA ARG A 236 -7.33 -6.20 0.42
C ARG A 236 -8.18 -4.96 0.10
N ASP A 237 -7.59 -3.96 -0.55
CA ASP A 237 -8.27 -2.73 -0.99
C ASP A 237 -8.06 -2.46 -2.49
N PRO A 238 -9.04 -2.81 -3.34
CA PRO A 238 -9.00 -2.55 -4.78
C PRO A 238 -8.77 -1.07 -5.15
N ARG A 239 -9.16 -0.13 -4.29
CA ARG A 239 -9.02 1.31 -4.55
C ARG A 239 -7.56 1.73 -4.47
N THR A 240 -6.82 1.20 -3.50
CA THR A 240 -5.37 1.38 -3.39
C THR A 240 -4.67 0.86 -4.62
N LYS A 241 -4.98 -0.37 -5.03
CA LYS A 241 -4.38 -0.96 -6.23
C LYS A 241 -4.64 -0.09 -7.45
N ALA A 242 -5.88 0.35 -7.65
CA ALA A 242 -6.23 1.26 -8.73
C ALA A 242 -5.49 2.61 -8.66
N LEU A 243 -5.33 3.17 -7.46
CA LEU A 243 -4.60 4.42 -7.24
C LEU A 243 -3.11 4.28 -7.59
N ILE A 244 -2.45 3.24 -7.10
CA ILE A 244 -1.04 2.93 -7.38
C ILE A 244 -0.82 2.74 -8.88
N THR A 245 -1.68 1.95 -9.54
CA THR A 245 -1.60 1.74 -10.99
C THR A 245 -1.81 3.03 -11.77
N ARG A 246 -2.82 3.85 -11.40
CA ARG A 246 -3.10 5.12 -12.10
C ARG A 246 -1.95 6.12 -11.98
N LEU A 247 -1.23 6.11 -10.87
CA LEU A 247 -0.09 7.00 -10.63
C LEU A 247 1.23 6.47 -11.21
N GLY A 248 1.21 5.31 -11.88
CA GLY A 248 2.43 4.70 -12.41
C GLY A 248 3.37 4.14 -11.33
N LEU A 249 2.87 3.96 -10.11
CA LEU A 249 3.66 3.53 -8.95
C LEU A 249 3.77 2.02 -8.80
N GLY A 250 3.09 1.25 -9.67
CA GLY A 250 2.99 -0.21 -9.55
C GLY A 250 4.34 -0.93 -9.64
N ASN A 251 5.31 -0.31 -10.30
CA ASN A 251 6.67 -0.84 -10.49
C ASN A 251 7.74 0.01 -9.79
N ASP A 252 7.39 1.11 -9.13
CA ASP A 252 8.34 2.03 -8.51
C ASP A 252 9.04 1.37 -7.31
N ALA A 253 10.37 1.41 -7.31
CA ALA A 253 11.19 0.69 -6.34
C ALA A 253 10.88 1.06 -4.89
N GLU A 254 10.82 2.35 -4.58
CA GLU A 254 10.57 2.83 -3.23
C GLU A 254 9.12 2.57 -2.80
N THR A 255 8.16 2.69 -3.72
CA THR A 255 6.76 2.34 -3.45
C THR A 255 6.60 0.86 -3.13
N ILE A 256 7.17 -0.03 -3.94
CA ILE A 256 7.08 -1.48 -3.72
C ILE A 256 7.71 -1.85 -2.37
N VAL A 257 8.89 -1.31 -2.06
CA VAL A 257 9.57 -1.56 -0.78
C VAL A 257 8.73 -1.06 0.40
N THR A 258 8.14 0.13 0.28
CA THR A 258 7.26 0.69 1.31
C THR A 258 6.05 -0.21 1.54
N VAL A 259 5.36 -0.63 0.48
CA VAL A 259 4.19 -1.53 0.57
C VAL A 259 4.59 -2.88 1.16
N ALA A 260 5.75 -3.41 0.78
CA ALA A 260 6.32 -4.63 1.33
C ALA A 260 6.58 -4.54 2.85
N GLN A 261 7.17 -3.45 3.33
CA GLN A 261 7.41 -3.22 4.76
C GLN A 261 6.09 -3.12 5.54
N VAL A 262 5.10 -2.42 4.97
CA VAL A 262 3.75 -2.32 5.53
C VAL A 262 3.11 -3.71 5.59
N ALA A 263 3.25 -4.52 4.54
CA ALA A 263 2.69 -5.87 4.50
C ALA A 263 3.33 -6.80 5.54
N GLN A 264 4.65 -6.76 5.72
CA GLN A 264 5.29 -7.53 6.79
C GLN A 264 4.78 -7.12 8.19
N ARG A 265 4.59 -5.81 8.40
CA ARG A 265 4.04 -5.29 9.66
C ARG A 265 2.60 -5.76 9.87
N GLU A 266 1.77 -5.79 8.85
CA GLU A 266 0.40 -6.30 8.94
C GLU A 266 0.35 -7.82 9.16
N ARG A 267 1.25 -8.58 8.52
CA ARG A 267 1.41 -10.02 8.75
C ARG A 267 1.80 -10.34 10.18
N SER A 268 2.78 -9.63 10.75
CA SER A 268 3.19 -9.85 12.14
C SER A 268 2.08 -9.51 13.16
N ARG A 269 1.08 -8.73 12.74
CA ARG A 269 -0.15 -8.44 13.50
C ARG A 269 -1.30 -9.42 13.22
N GLY A 270 -1.10 -10.41 12.35
CA GLY A 270 -2.12 -11.38 11.94
C GLY A 270 -3.24 -10.79 11.08
N ARG A 271 -2.96 -9.69 10.34
CA ARG A 271 -3.92 -8.99 9.47
C ARG A 271 -3.72 -9.25 7.97
N LEU A 272 -2.83 -10.21 7.66
CA LEU A 272 -2.53 -10.77 6.33
C LEU A 272 -2.40 -12.29 6.46
#